data_AF-A0A6J0VQB3-F1
#
_entry.id   AF-A0A6J0VQB3-F1
#
_cell.length_a   1.000
_cell.length_b   1.000
_cell.length_c   1.000
_cell.angle_alpha   90.00
_cell.angle_beta   90.00
_cell.angle_gamma   90.00
#
_symmetry.space_group_name_H-M   'P 1'
#
loop_
_entity.id
_entity.type
_entity.pdbx_description
1 polymer ?
#
loop_
_entity_poly.entity_id
_entity_poly.type
_entity_poly.pdbx_seq_one_letter_code
_entity_poly.pdbx_strand_id
1 'polypeptide(L)'
;MSKRDIVLTNVTVVQLLRPPCPVTRAPPPPEPRVEAKPEPPPQPQPEPIKEEVPPPPPPPPPAPKVRELTVGINGFGRIGRLVLRACMEKGIKVVAVNDPFIDLEYMVYMFKYDSTHGRYKGSVEHKNGQLVVDNNEISVFQCKQPKEIPWKSVGSPFVVEATGVYLSLEETKPHIEAGAQRVVICAPSPDAPMFVMGVNEKEYNPGSMKIVSNASCTTNCLAPLAKVIHERFGILEGLMTTVHSYTATQKTVDGPSKKAWRDGRGAHQNIIPASTGAAKAVGKVIPDLKGKLTGMAFRVPTPDVSVVDLTCRLAQATPYSAIKDAIKAAAKGPMAGILAYTEDEDSQEEMSVGAASKAVCSLYPLAWPLPPKPPMSLPHTLSPEPGQSGAPSNTVRPRD
;
A
#
# COMPACT_ATOMS: atom_id res chain seq x y z
N MET A 1 9.07 33.23 -38.31
CA MET A 1 9.22 32.52 -37.02
C MET A 1 7.95 31.69 -36.82
N SER A 2 8.07 30.37 -36.83
CA SER A 2 6.92 29.44 -36.83
C SER A 2 6.11 29.55 -35.53
N LYS A 3 4.78 29.57 -35.65
CA LYS A 3 3.82 29.48 -34.55
C LYS A 3 4.16 28.23 -33.73
N ARG A 4 4.46 28.41 -32.44
CA ARG A 4 4.57 27.30 -31.48
C ARG A 4 3.15 27.02 -31.01
N ASP A 5 2.61 25.87 -31.39
CA ASP A 5 1.35 25.37 -30.85
C ASP A 5 1.56 25.08 -29.35
N ILE A 6 0.99 25.93 -28.50
CA ILE A 6 0.94 25.72 -27.05
C ILE A 6 -0.19 24.74 -26.79
N VAL A 7 0.14 23.47 -26.55
CA VAL A 7 -0.84 22.48 -26.08
C VAL A 7 -0.83 22.47 -24.55
N LEU A 8 -1.79 23.19 -23.96
CA LEU A 8 -2.14 23.03 -22.54
C LEU A 8 -3.05 21.82 -22.42
N THR A 9 -2.62 20.79 -21.68
CA THR A 9 -3.47 19.64 -21.38
C THR A 9 -3.75 19.60 -19.87
N ASN A 10 -5.02 19.50 -19.51
CA ASN A 10 -5.45 19.18 -18.15
C ASN A 10 -5.63 17.67 -18.01
N VAL A 11 -5.00 17.08 -16.99
CA VAL A 11 -5.21 15.67 -16.63
C VAL A 11 -5.69 15.61 -15.20
N THR A 12 -6.86 15.02 -15.01
CA THR A 12 -7.52 14.85 -13.72
C THR A 12 -7.27 13.45 -13.18
N VAL A 13 -6.73 13.35 -11.95
CA VAL A 13 -6.45 12.08 -11.27
C VAL A 13 -7.25 12.00 -9.98
N VAL A 14 -8.07 10.96 -9.82
CA VAL A 14 -8.86 10.73 -8.61
C VAL A 14 -8.17 9.68 -7.75
N GLN A 15 -7.90 9.98 -6.49
CA GLN A 15 -7.30 9.01 -5.57
C GLN A 15 -8.40 8.16 -4.93
N LEU A 16 -8.38 6.83 -5.16
CA LEU A 16 -9.34 5.90 -4.56
C LEU A 16 -8.70 5.11 -3.42
N LEU A 17 -9.43 5.01 -2.30
CA LEU A 17 -9.12 4.11 -1.18
C LEU A 17 -10.02 2.85 -1.17
N ARG A 18 -10.73 2.56 -2.27
CA ARG A 18 -11.52 1.33 -2.44
C ARG A 18 -10.95 0.44 -3.55
N PRO A 19 -10.91 -0.89 -3.37
CA PRO A 19 -10.69 -1.82 -4.46
C PRO A 19 -11.84 -1.71 -5.48
N PRO A 20 -11.56 -1.76 -6.80
CA PRO A 20 -12.60 -2.00 -7.78
C PRO A 20 -13.24 -3.37 -7.54
N CYS A 21 -14.57 -3.44 -7.68
CA CYS A 21 -15.33 -4.68 -7.53
C CYS A 21 -14.86 -5.70 -8.58
N PRO A 22 -14.57 -6.97 -8.23
CA PRO A 22 -14.20 -7.97 -9.22
C PRO A 22 -15.37 -8.29 -10.14
N VAL A 23 -15.26 -7.93 -11.43
CA VAL A 23 -16.12 -8.49 -12.48
C VAL A 23 -15.58 -9.89 -12.78
N THR A 24 -16.38 -10.91 -12.47
CA THR A 24 -16.03 -12.31 -12.76
C THR A 24 -15.96 -12.53 -14.27
N ARG A 25 -14.78 -12.89 -14.78
CA ARG A 25 -14.62 -13.42 -16.14
C ARG A 25 -14.17 -14.87 -16.05
N ALA A 26 -14.81 -15.74 -16.84
CA ALA A 26 -14.49 -17.16 -16.90
C ALA A 26 -13.06 -17.39 -17.43
N PRO A 27 -12.34 -18.41 -16.94
CA PRO A 27 -10.99 -18.72 -17.38
C PRO A 27 -10.95 -19.24 -18.83
N PRO A 28 -9.88 -18.97 -19.59
CA PRO A 28 -9.70 -19.53 -20.93
C PRO A 28 -9.43 -21.04 -20.88
N PRO A 29 -9.77 -21.78 -21.96
CA PRO A 29 -9.59 -23.23 -22.01
C PRO A 29 -8.10 -23.64 -22.08
N PRO A 30 -7.76 -24.84 -21.58
CA PRO A 30 -6.37 -25.31 -21.51
C PRO A 30 -5.83 -25.73 -22.88
N GLU A 31 -4.53 -25.49 -23.08
CA GLU A 31 -3.79 -25.88 -24.29
C GLU A 31 -3.53 -27.41 -24.35
N PRO A 32 -3.33 -27.99 -25.56
CA PRO A 32 -3.19 -29.43 -25.75
C PRO A 32 -1.82 -29.96 -25.28
N ARG A 33 -1.84 -31.13 -24.63
CA ARG A 33 -0.63 -31.89 -24.26
C ARG A 33 0.06 -32.46 -25.50
N VAL A 34 1.38 -32.28 -25.57
CA VAL A 34 2.27 -32.98 -26.50
C VAL A 34 2.75 -34.28 -25.84
N GLU A 35 2.56 -35.41 -26.51
CA GLU A 35 3.04 -36.72 -26.08
C GLU A 35 4.56 -36.85 -26.24
N ALA A 36 5.22 -37.44 -25.24
CA ALA A 36 6.66 -37.70 -25.26
C ALA A 36 6.97 -39.03 -26.00
N LYS A 37 8.04 -39.02 -26.80
CA LYS A 37 8.59 -40.22 -27.47
C LYS A 37 9.42 -41.09 -26.49
N PRO A 38 9.52 -42.41 -26.73
CA PRO A 38 10.24 -43.32 -25.83
C PRO A 38 11.77 -43.33 -26.08
N GLU A 39 12.52 -43.50 -25.00
CA GLU A 39 13.99 -43.59 -24.97
C GLU A 39 14.53 -44.97 -25.41
N PRO A 40 15.76 -45.05 -25.96
CA PRO A 40 16.42 -46.31 -26.34
C PRO A 40 17.19 -46.97 -25.17
N PRO A 41 17.48 -48.28 -25.25
CA PRO A 41 18.00 -49.08 -24.14
C PRO A 41 19.50 -48.85 -23.85
N PRO A 42 19.96 -49.15 -22.61
CA PRO A 42 21.29 -48.79 -22.14
C PRO A 42 22.40 -49.75 -22.60
N GLN A 43 23.59 -49.20 -22.85
CA GLN A 43 24.84 -49.95 -23.07
C GLN A 43 25.63 -50.15 -21.76
N PRO A 44 26.43 -51.23 -21.65
CA PRO A 44 27.13 -51.58 -20.41
C PRO A 44 28.37 -50.69 -20.11
N GLN A 45 28.58 -50.44 -18.81
CA GLN A 45 29.66 -49.62 -18.25
C GLN A 45 31.00 -50.38 -18.18
N PRO A 46 32.16 -49.72 -18.37
CA PRO A 46 33.46 -50.25 -17.98
C PRO A 46 33.79 -49.99 -16.50
N GLU A 47 34.57 -50.89 -15.90
CA GLU A 47 34.99 -50.90 -14.48
C GLU A 47 35.91 -49.74 -14.05
N PRO A 48 35.95 -49.39 -12.74
CA PRO A 48 36.45 -48.10 -12.26
C PRO A 48 37.95 -48.10 -11.96
N ILE A 49 38.62 -47.02 -12.38
CA ILE A 49 39.95 -46.62 -11.91
C ILE A 49 39.76 -45.78 -10.63
N LYS A 50 40.49 -46.12 -9.55
CA LYS A 50 40.48 -45.36 -8.30
C LYS A 50 41.28 -44.06 -8.44
N GLU A 51 40.61 -42.94 -8.24
CA GLU A 51 41.22 -41.62 -8.07
C GLU A 51 40.86 -41.07 -6.68
N GLU A 52 41.85 -40.58 -5.93
CA GLU A 52 41.66 -40.05 -4.57
C GLU A 52 40.92 -38.70 -4.58
N VAL A 53 39.89 -38.59 -3.74
CA VAL A 53 39.02 -37.42 -3.63
C VAL A 53 39.62 -36.40 -2.65
N PRO A 54 39.82 -35.12 -3.03
CA PRO A 54 40.26 -34.08 -2.10
C PRO A 54 39.13 -33.67 -1.13
N PRO A 55 39.47 -33.16 0.07
CA PRO A 55 38.50 -32.93 1.14
C PRO A 55 37.47 -31.84 0.78
N PRO A 56 36.22 -31.96 1.30
CA PRO A 56 35.12 -31.07 0.93
C PRO A 56 35.35 -29.64 1.44
N PRO A 57 34.89 -28.62 0.70
CA PRO A 57 34.98 -27.23 1.12
C PRO A 57 34.14 -26.98 2.38
N PRO A 58 34.53 -26.00 3.21
CA PRO A 58 33.80 -25.67 4.43
C PRO A 58 32.36 -25.26 4.12
N PRO A 59 31.41 -25.59 5.02
CA PRO A 59 29.99 -25.32 4.79
C PRO A 59 29.74 -23.81 4.60
N PRO A 60 28.85 -23.44 3.67
CA PRO A 60 28.50 -22.05 3.44
C PRO A 60 27.93 -21.43 4.74
N PRO A 61 28.17 -20.13 4.98
CA PRO A 61 27.63 -19.45 6.15
C PRO A 61 26.10 -19.59 6.19
N PRO A 62 25.51 -19.73 7.39
CA PRO A 62 24.08 -19.98 7.53
C PRO A 62 23.27 -18.88 6.83
N ALA A 63 22.32 -19.31 6.01
CA ALA A 63 21.41 -18.40 5.32
C ALA A 63 20.72 -17.47 6.35
N PRO A 64 20.58 -16.17 6.05
CA PRO A 64 19.94 -15.24 6.97
C PRO A 64 18.52 -15.73 7.29
N LYS A 65 18.21 -15.92 8.58
CA LYS A 65 16.87 -16.28 9.05
C LYS A 65 15.88 -15.25 8.51
N VAL A 66 15.02 -15.66 7.58
CA VAL A 66 13.93 -14.82 7.06
C VAL A 66 12.95 -14.62 8.21
N ARG A 67 13.03 -13.46 8.87
CA ARG A 67 12.07 -13.09 9.91
C ARG A 67 10.71 -12.85 9.25
N GLU A 68 9.67 -13.43 9.82
CA GLU A 68 8.29 -13.14 9.44
C GLU A 68 8.03 -11.62 9.55
N LEU A 69 7.39 -11.02 8.55
CA LEU A 69 7.07 -9.60 8.56
C LEU A 69 5.95 -9.34 9.58
N THR A 70 6.29 -8.63 10.65
CA THR A 70 5.34 -8.15 11.65
C THR A 70 5.26 -6.63 11.65
N VAL A 71 4.05 -6.11 11.87
CA VAL A 71 3.75 -4.68 11.83
C VAL A 71 3.29 -4.18 13.21
N GLY A 72 3.82 -3.03 13.61
CA GLY A 72 3.33 -2.23 14.73
C GLY A 72 2.77 -0.91 14.22
N ILE A 73 1.72 -0.38 14.83
CA ILE A 73 1.08 0.87 14.39
C ILE A 73 1.15 1.88 15.54
N ASN A 74 1.76 3.04 15.30
CA ASN A 74 1.70 4.18 16.22
C ASN A 74 0.71 5.22 15.69
N GLY A 75 -0.33 5.51 16.47
CA GLY A 75 -1.47 6.35 16.09
C GLY A 75 -2.60 5.54 15.46
N PHE A 76 -3.70 5.34 16.19
CA PHE A 76 -4.87 4.57 15.77
C PHE A 76 -5.99 5.46 15.20
N GLY A 77 -5.57 6.53 14.51
CA GLY A 77 -6.44 7.44 13.77
C GLY A 77 -6.91 6.87 12.42
N ARG A 78 -7.28 7.77 11.49
CA ARG A 78 -7.77 7.37 10.15
C ARG A 78 -6.79 6.47 9.41
N ILE A 79 -5.52 6.86 9.32
CA ILE A 79 -4.51 6.08 8.61
C ILE A 79 -4.20 4.78 9.35
N GLY A 80 -3.96 4.82 10.66
CA GLY A 80 -3.65 3.61 11.44
C GLY A 80 -4.72 2.52 11.34
N ARG A 81 -6.01 2.88 11.43
CA ARG A 81 -7.10 1.91 11.28
C ARG A 81 -7.20 1.36 9.85
N LEU A 82 -7.00 2.18 8.83
CA LEU A 82 -7.03 1.71 7.44
C LEU A 82 -5.83 0.84 7.09
N VAL A 83 -4.65 1.14 7.65
CA VAL A 83 -3.48 0.28 7.56
C VAL A 83 -3.77 -1.08 8.21
N LEU A 84 -4.38 -1.12 9.40
CA LEU A 84 -4.79 -2.37 10.02
C LEU A 84 -5.77 -3.15 9.13
N ARG A 85 -6.81 -2.51 8.58
CA ARG A 85 -7.74 -3.16 7.63
C ARG A 85 -7.00 -3.76 6.42
N ALA A 86 -6.09 -3.00 5.82
CA ALA A 86 -5.30 -3.47 4.68
C ALA A 86 -4.34 -4.62 5.06
N CYS A 87 -3.77 -4.60 6.27
CA CYS A 87 -2.96 -5.71 6.77
C CYS A 87 -3.80 -6.98 6.94
N MET A 88 -5.02 -6.88 7.48
CA MET A 88 -5.90 -8.05 7.64
C MET A 88 -6.28 -8.65 6.28
N GLU A 89 -6.65 -7.81 5.30
CA GLU A 89 -6.96 -8.24 3.93
C GLU A 89 -5.78 -8.96 3.27
N LYS A 90 -4.55 -8.52 3.54
CA LYS A 90 -3.32 -9.11 2.97
C LYS A 90 -2.74 -10.26 3.81
N GLY A 91 -3.35 -10.60 4.94
CA GLY A 91 -2.81 -11.60 5.87
C GLY A 91 -1.47 -11.20 6.49
N ILE A 92 -1.21 -9.90 6.65
CA ILE A 92 -0.01 -9.37 7.31
C ILE A 92 -0.28 -9.29 8.82
N LYS A 93 0.62 -9.88 9.61
CA LYS A 93 0.49 -9.93 11.07
C LYS A 93 0.78 -8.57 11.69
N VAL A 94 -0.24 -7.95 12.27
CA VAL A 94 -0.09 -6.77 13.14
C VAL A 94 0.04 -7.25 14.57
N VAL A 95 1.13 -6.91 15.24
CA VAL A 95 1.45 -7.43 16.60
C VAL A 95 1.15 -6.41 17.70
N ALA A 96 1.10 -5.12 17.36
CA ALA A 96 0.84 -4.08 18.34
C ALA A 96 0.25 -2.79 17.74
N VAL A 97 -0.56 -2.10 18.53
CA VAL A 97 -1.07 -0.75 18.27
C VAL A 97 -0.78 0.12 19.49
N ASN A 98 -0.33 1.36 19.26
CA ASN A 98 -0.16 2.37 20.29
C ASN A 98 -1.03 3.60 20.00
N ASP A 99 -1.88 4.01 20.94
CA ASP A 99 -2.52 5.32 20.93
C ASP A 99 -2.86 5.78 22.36
N PRO A 100 -2.26 6.87 22.87
CA PRO A 100 -2.49 7.31 24.25
C PRO A 100 -3.85 7.96 24.49
N PHE A 101 -4.67 8.15 23.45
CA PHE A 101 -5.95 8.86 23.53
C PHE A 101 -7.17 7.95 23.28
N ILE A 102 -6.94 6.66 23.03
CA ILE A 102 -7.99 5.70 22.68
C ILE A 102 -7.79 4.47 23.56
N ASP A 103 -8.75 4.16 24.44
CA ASP A 103 -8.74 2.91 25.21
C ASP A 103 -9.17 1.71 24.35
N LEU A 104 -8.93 0.50 24.85
CA LEU A 104 -9.14 -0.74 24.11
C LEU A 104 -10.59 -0.95 23.67
N GLU A 105 -11.56 -0.65 24.52
CA GLU A 105 -12.98 -0.76 24.18
C GLU A 105 -13.34 0.22 23.06
N TYR A 106 -12.82 1.45 23.14
CA TYR A 106 -13.02 2.45 22.12
C TYR A 106 -12.29 2.11 20.81
N MET A 107 -11.12 1.48 20.86
CA MET A 107 -10.43 0.96 19.67
C MET A 107 -11.32 -0.07 18.93
N VAL A 108 -11.95 -1.00 19.66
CA VAL A 108 -12.89 -1.97 19.08
C VAL A 108 -14.04 -1.24 18.38
N TYR A 109 -14.66 -0.26 19.04
CA TYR A 109 -15.74 0.53 18.46
C TYR A 109 -15.30 1.28 17.18
N MET A 110 -14.21 2.05 17.24
CA MET A 110 -13.71 2.87 16.13
C MET A 110 -13.23 2.05 14.95
N PHE A 111 -12.77 0.81 15.17
CA PHE A 111 -12.36 -0.09 14.09
C PHE A 111 -13.57 -0.79 13.47
N LYS A 112 -14.54 -1.21 14.29
CA LYS A 112 -15.78 -1.87 13.87
C LYS A 112 -16.66 -0.96 13.02
N TYR A 113 -16.79 0.31 13.38
CA TYR A 113 -17.64 1.29 12.68
C TYR A 113 -16.80 2.41 12.08
N ASP A 114 -16.80 2.52 10.75
CA ASP A 114 -16.17 3.64 10.03
C ASP A 114 -17.20 4.34 9.13
N SER A 115 -17.42 5.63 9.33
CA SER A 115 -18.42 6.41 8.60
C SER A 115 -18.13 6.55 7.10
N THR A 116 -16.89 6.32 6.67
CA THR A 116 -16.46 6.45 5.27
C THR A 116 -16.39 5.09 4.59
N HIS A 117 -15.77 4.11 5.26
CA HIS A 117 -15.47 2.80 4.67
C HIS A 117 -16.42 1.70 5.15
N GLY A 118 -17.46 2.08 5.89
CA GLY A 118 -18.46 1.16 6.41
C GLY A 118 -17.94 0.28 7.54
N ARG A 119 -18.84 -0.61 7.97
CA ARG A 119 -18.56 -1.58 9.03
C ARG A 119 -17.46 -2.55 8.61
N TYR A 120 -16.55 -2.89 9.54
CA TYR A 120 -15.60 -3.98 9.32
C TYR A 120 -16.36 -5.31 9.11
N LYS A 121 -15.97 -6.08 8.10
CA LYS A 121 -16.69 -7.30 7.70
C LYS A 121 -16.40 -8.51 8.59
N GLY A 122 -15.22 -8.56 9.19
CA GLY A 122 -14.77 -9.63 10.09
C GLY A 122 -15.16 -9.40 11.55
N SER A 123 -14.55 -10.18 12.45
CA SER A 123 -14.76 -10.03 13.90
C SER A 123 -13.78 -8.99 14.48
N VAL A 124 -14.26 -8.24 15.45
CA VAL A 124 -13.47 -7.25 16.20
C VAL A 124 -13.96 -7.29 17.63
N GLU A 125 -13.08 -7.67 18.54
CA GLU A 125 -13.36 -7.79 19.97
C GLU A 125 -12.10 -7.47 20.78
N HIS A 126 -12.24 -7.44 22.10
CA HIS A 126 -11.10 -7.38 23.00
C HIS A 126 -11.09 -8.62 23.88
N LYS A 127 -9.90 -9.18 24.11
CA LYS A 127 -9.70 -10.38 24.93
C LYS A 127 -8.39 -10.24 25.68
N ASN A 128 -8.39 -10.53 26.98
CA ASN A 128 -7.18 -10.51 27.83
C ASN A 128 -6.36 -9.19 27.72
N GLY A 129 -7.02 -8.04 27.60
CA GLY A 129 -6.33 -6.75 27.44
C GLY A 129 -5.71 -6.51 26.07
N GLN A 130 -6.04 -7.33 25.07
CA GLN A 130 -5.58 -7.20 23.69
C GLN A 130 -6.75 -6.92 22.75
N LEU A 131 -6.44 -6.25 21.63
CA LEU A 131 -7.36 -6.09 20.51
C LEU A 131 -7.30 -7.36 19.66
N VAL A 132 -8.44 -7.98 19.38
CA VAL A 132 -8.53 -9.16 18.54
C VAL A 132 -9.31 -8.79 17.28
N VAL A 133 -8.64 -8.90 16.13
CA VAL A 133 -9.27 -8.70 14.82
C VAL A 133 -9.18 -10.01 14.06
N ASP A 134 -10.34 -10.60 13.75
CA ASP A 134 -10.45 -11.97 13.27
C ASP A 134 -9.74 -12.95 14.21
N ASN A 135 -8.64 -13.57 13.76
CA ASN A 135 -7.83 -14.47 14.59
C ASN A 135 -6.48 -13.86 15.00
N ASN A 136 -6.30 -12.55 14.80
CA ASN A 136 -5.04 -11.86 15.10
C ASN A 136 -5.14 -11.13 16.44
N GLU A 137 -4.39 -11.62 17.44
CA GLU A 137 -4.25 -11.00 18.76
C GLU A 137 -3.20 -9.88 18.71
N ILE A 138 -3.61 -8.66 19.07
CA ILE A 138 -2.82 -7.43 18.91
C ILE A 138 -2.63 -6.78 20.28
N SER A 139 -1.37 -6.58 20.66
CA SER A 139 -1.04 -5.89 21.91
C SER A 139 -1.42 -4.40 21.81
N VAL A 140 -2.00 -3.86 22.88
CA VAL A 140 -2.37 -2.43 22.93
C VAL A 140 -1.48 -1.70 23.92
N PHE A 141 -0.95 -0.57 23.48
CA PHE A 141 -0.17 0.36 24.28
C PHE A 141 -0.81 1.75 24.25
N GLN A 142 -0.58 2.53 25.30
CA GLN A 142 -1.08 3.91 25.44
C GLN A 142 0.05 4.86 25.85
N CYS A 143 1.24 4.64 25.30
CA CYS A 143 2.43 5.44 25.58
C CYS A 143 2.36 6.76 24.81
N LYS A 144 2.73 7.86 25.48
CA LYS A 144 2.76 9.19 24.86
C LYS A 144 4.02 9.42 24.05
N GLN A 145 5.14 8.84 24.46
CA GLN A 145 6.42 9.02 23.76
C GLN A 145 6.83 7.75 23.00
N PRO A 146 7.33 7.87 21.76
CA PRO A 146 7.83 6.75 20.94
C PRO A 146 8.80 5.81 21.66
N LYS A 147 9.66 6.37 22.53
CA LYS A 147 10.69 5.63 23.30
C LYS A 147 10.13 4.72 24.39
N GLU A 148 8.91 5.00 24.85
CA GLU A 148 8.25 4.26 25.94
C GLU A 148 7.50 3.03 25.42
N ILE A 149 7.23 2.98 24.11
CA ILE A 149 6.46 1.89 23.51
C ILE A 149 7.34 0.63 23.47
N PRO A 150 6.96 -0.47 24.12
CA PRO A 150 7.85 -1.62 24.29
C PRO A 150 7.89 -2.51 23.02
N TRP A 151 8.32 -1.98 21.86
CA TRP A 151 8.36 -2.73 20.60
C TRP A 151 9.17 -4.04 20.69
N LYS A 152 10.20 -4.10 21.54
CA LYS A 152 10.97 -5.33 21.80
C LYS A 152 10.11 -6.47 22.36
N SER A 153 9.12 -6.17 23.21
CA SER A 153 8.30 -7.22 23.86
C SER A 153 7.38 -7.93 22.86
N VAL A 154 7.08 -7.27 21.73
CA VAL A 154 6.22 -7.80 20.65
C VAL A 154 7.02 -8.25 19.42
N GLY A 155 8.31 -8.56 19.60
CA GLY A 155 9.13 -9.15 18.54
C GLY A 155 9.77 -8.15 17.57
N SER A 156 9.90 -6.87 17.97
CA SER A 156 10.60 -5.83 17.20
C SER A 156 10.01 -5.62 15.78
N PRO A 157 8.76 -5.16 15.64
CA PRO A 157 8.10 -5.06 14.35
C PRO A 157 8.64 -3.93 13.45
N PHE A 158 8.18 -3.91 12.20
CA PHE A 158 8.19 -2.73 11.34
C PHE A 158 7.09 -1.78 11.82
N VAL A 159 7.43 -0.54 12.13
CA VAL A 159 6.48 0.42 12.69
C VAL A 159 5.94 1.35 11.62
N VAL A 160 4.63 1.49 11.61
CA VAL A 160 3.90 2.50 10.85
C VAL A 160 3.67 3.69 11.79
N GLU A 161 4.34 4.80 11.50
CA GLU A 161 4.19 6.06 12.23
C GLU A 161 3.08 6.89 11.56
N ALA A 162 1.88 6.88 12.17
CA ALA A 162 0.66 7.46 11.64
C ALA A 162 0.02 8.49 12.59
N THR A 163 0.76 9.00 13.58
CA THR A 163 0.28 10.04 14.51
C THR A 163 0.20 11.41 13.85
N GLY A 164 1.06 11.66 12.86
CA GLY A 164 1.23 12.99 12.24
C GLY A 164 2.02 13.98 13.10
N VAL A 165 2.66 13.51 14.18
CA VAL A 165 3.46 14.33 15.11
C VAL A 165 4.96 14.09 14.91
N TYR A 166 5.39 12.82 14.82
CA TYR A 166 6.81 12.47 14.66
C TYR A 166 7.13 12.34 13.17
N LEU A 167 7.73 13.39 12.59
CA LEU A 167 7.90 13.50 11.15
C LEU A 167 9.37 13.58 10.72
N SER A 168 10.27 14.03 11.60
CA SER A 168 11.70 14.06 11.31
C SER A 168 12.39 12.74 11.65
N LEU A 169 13.61 12.55 11.15
CA LEU A 169 14.46 11.43 11.56
C LEU A 169 14.72 11.44 13.07
N GLU A 170 14.98 12.62 13.65
CA GLU A 170 15.24 12.78 15.08
C GLU A 170 14.04 12.38 15.94
N GLU A 171 12.85 12.87 15.57
CA GLU A 171 11.59 12.60 16.29
C GLU A 171 11.15 11.14 16.20
N THR A 172 11.48 10.48 15.08
CA THR A 172 11.05 9.11 14.78
C THR A 172 12.05 8.05 15.28
N LYS A 173 13.33 8.42 15.40
CA LYS A 173 14.42 7.57 15.91
C LYS A 173 14.11 6.83 17.22
N PRO A 174 13.38 7.41 18.21
CA PRO A 174 13.16 6.71 19.46
C PRO A 174 12.31 5.44 19.33
N HIS A 175 11.54 5.25 18.25
CA HIS A 175 10.94 3.94 17.96
C HIS A 175 11.99 2.86 17.69
N ILE A 176 13.06 3.18 16.96
CA ILE A 176 14.17 2.25 16.70
C ILE A 176 14.88 1.89 18.01
N GLU A 177 15.11 2.88 18.87
CA GLU A 177 15.74 2.69 20.18
C GLU A 177 14.88 1.81 21.10
N ALA A 178 13.56 1.99 21.03
CA ALA A 178 12.56 1.18 21.72
C ALA A 178 12.36 -0.22 21.11
N GLY A 179 13.02 -0.51 19.99
CA GLY A 179 13.14 -1.86 19.42
C GLY A 179 12.43 -2.10 18.10
N ALA A 180 11.89 -1.08 17.43
CA ALA A 180 11.39 -1.23 16.07
C ALA A 180 12.53 -1.61 15.11
N GLN A 181 12.25 -2.51 14.16
CA GLN A 181 13.23 -2.86 13.12
C GLN A 181 13.40 -1.73 12.12
N ARG A 182 12.29 -1.15 11.66
CA ARG A 182 12.22 -0.05 10.70
C ARG A 182 11.00 0.81 11.03
N VAL A 183 10.99 2.05 10.54
CA VAL A 183 9.84 2.94 10.66
C VAL A 183 9.45 3.54 9.31
N VAL A 184 8.16 3.52 9.00
CA VAL A 184 7.56 4.19 7.85
C VAL A 184 6.67 5.33 8.34
N ILE A 185 7.06 6.56 8.04
CA ILE A 185 6.30 7.78 8.35
C ILE A 185 5.20 7.93 7.31
N CYS A 186 3.94 7.99 7.75
CA CYS A 186 2.75 8.12 6.91
C CYS A 186 2.42 9.58 6.55
N ALA A 187 3.45 10.39 6.34
CA ALA A 187 3.36 11.79 5.96
C ALA A 187 4.69 12.25 5.35
N PRO A 188 4.72 13.40 4.64
CA PRO A 188 5.97 13.99 4.19
C PRO A 188 6.91 14.28 5.36
N SER A 189 8.14 13.81 5.24
CA SER A 189 9.21 14.13 6.18
C SER A 189 10.07 15.30 5.67
N PRO A 190 10.57 16.18 6.56
CA PRO A 190 11.54 17.21 6.19
C PRO A 190 12.88 16.60 5.73
N ASP A 191 13.32 15.50 6.35
CA ASP A 191 14.68 14.97 6.26
C ASP A 191 14.77 13.46 5.98
N ALA A 192 13.74 12.67 6.26
CA ALA A 192 13.74 11.24 5.94
C ALA A 192 13.61 11.00 4.41
N PRO A 193 14.32 10.00 3.85
CA PRO A 193 14.16 9.59 2.46
C PRO A 193 12.70 9.25 2.16
N MET A 194 12.19 9.77 1.03
CA MET A 194 10.80 9.65 0.65
C MET A 194 10.65 8.69 -0.53
N PHE A 195 9.68 7.79 -0.43
CA PHE A 195 9.40 6.80 -1.45
C PHE A 195 7.94 6.85 -1.89
N VAL A 196 7.74 6.67 -3.19
CA VAL A 196 6.43 6.42 -3.80
C VAL A 196 6.55 5.14 -4.60
N MET A 197 5.68 4.17 -4.28
CA MET A 197 5.65 2.88 -4.96
C MET A 197 5.34 3.06 -6.46
N GLY A 198 6.06 2.33 -7.31
CA GLY A 198 6.01 2.43 -8.77
C GLY A 198 6.86 3.56 -9.35
N VAL A 199 7.43 4.43 -8.51
CA VAL A 199 8.19 5.60 -8.93
C VAL A 199 9.67 5.45 -8.61
N ASN A 200 10.02 5.36 -7.33
CA ASN A 200 11.42 5.34 -6.87
C ASN A 200 11.69 4.31 -5.76
N GLU A 201 10.80 3.36 -5.50
CA GLU A 201 10.97 2.32 -4.48
C GLU A 201 12.23 1.49 -4.67
N LYS A 202 12.72 1.38 -5.91
CA LYS A 202 13.97 0.67 -6.24
C LYS A 202 15.23 1.34 -5.70
N GLU A 203 15.15 2.61 -5.32
CA GLU A 203 16.25 3.36 -4.70
C GLU A 203 16.35 3.11 -3.18
N TYR A 204 15.39 2.37 -2.60
CA TYR A 204 15.42 2.04 -1.18
C TYR A 204 16.61 1.14 -0.84
N ASN A 205 17.46 1.60 0.08
CA ASN A 205 18.58 0.83 0.59
C ASN A 205 18.28 0.33 2.02
N PRO A 206 17.94 -0.97 2.21
CA PRO A 206 17.63 -1.50 3.53
C PRO A 206 18.82 -1.47 4.50
N GLY A 207 20.06 -1.41 4.00
CA GLY A 207 21.27 -1.37 4.84
C GLY A 207 21.44 -0.04 5.57
N SER A 208 21.04 1.08 4.96
CA SER A 208 21.22 2.43 5.52
C SER A 208 19.92 3.11 5.91
N MET A 209 18.80 2.78 5.27
CA MET A 209 17.53 3.47 5.45
C MET A 209 16.64 2.74 6.45
N LYS A 210 16.82 3.06 7.74
CA LYS A 210 15.98 2.51 8.82
C LYS A 210 14.64 3.21 8.99
N ILE A 211 14.59 4.48 8.63
CA ILE A 211 13.41 5.35 8.75
C ILE A 211 13.18 5.99 7.39
N VAL A 212 11.96 5.87 6.87
CA VAL A 212 11.58 6.41 5.56
C VAL A 212 10.19 7.04 5.64
N SER A 213 9.88 7.90 4.66
CA SER A 213 8.57 8.53 4.49
C SER A 213 7.85 7.93 3.28
N ASN A 214 6.57 7.59 3.44
CA ASN A 214 5.71 7.18 2.33
C ASN A 214 5.04 8.39 1.63
N ALA A 215 5.69 9.56 1.70
CA ALA A 215 5.21 10.82 1.13
C ALA A 215 3.81 11.24 1.66
N SER A 216 3.10 12.05 0.85
CA SER A 216 1.68 12.38 1.08
C SER A 216 0.78 11.62 0.12
N CYS A 217 -0.52 11.59 0.44
CA CYS A 217 -1.55 11.09 -0.46
C CYS A 217 -1.50 11.78 -1.84
N THR A 218 -1.46 13.12 -1.87
CA THR A 218 -1.36 13.91 -3.11
C THR A 218 -0.07 13.62 -3.89
N THR A 219 1.07 13.41 -3.23
CA THR A 219 2.33 13.06 -3.91
C THR A 219 2.24 11.65 -4.53
N ASN A 220 1.67 10.68 -3.80
CA ASN A 220 1.44 9.35 -4.34
C ASN A 220 0.46 9.36 -5.53
N CYS A 221 -0.52 10.28 -5.54
CA CYS A 221 -1.41 10.47 -6.67
C CYS A 221 -0.72 11.10 -7.89
N LEU A 222 0.05 12.17 -7.67
CA LEU A 222 0.66 12.95 -8.75
C LEU A 222 1.93 12.30 -9.35
N ALA A 223 2.79 11.67 -8.53
CA ALA A 223 4.10 11.21 -8.99
C ALA A 223 4.03 10.10 -10.06
N PRO A 224 3.18 9.05 -9.95
CA PRO A 224 3.04 8.05 -11.00
C PRO A 224 2.54 8.66 -12.32
N LEU A 225 1.56 9.58 -12.26
CA LEU A 225 1.09 10.29 -13.44
C LEU A 225 2.22 11.12 -14.08
N ALA A 226 2.89 11.93 -13.27
CA ALA A 226 3.97 12.80 -13.72
C ALA A 226 5.13 11.99 -14.32
N LYS A 227 5.46 10.83 -13.75
CA LYS A 227 6.46 9.90 -14.28
C LYS A 227 6.10 9.43 -15.70
N VAL A 228 4.88 8.92 -15.89
CA VAL A 228 4.43 8.42 -17.21
C VAL A 228 4.45 9.54 -18.26
N ILE A 229 3.93 10.72 -17.92
CA ILE A 229 3.89 11.87 -18.85
C ILE A 229 5.30 12.37 -19.14
N HIS A 230 6.15 12.49 -18.11
CA HIS A 230 7.51 13.01 -18.25
C HIS A 230 8.39 12.10 -19.10
N GLU A 231 8.36 10.79 -18.84
CA GLU A 231 9.18 9.82 -19.58
C GLU A 231 8.78 9.70 -21.06
N ARG A 232 7.51 9.93 -21.38
CA ARG A 232 7.03 9.85 -22.77
C ARG A 232 7.15 11.17 -23.53
N PHE A 233 6.77 12.28 -22.90
CA PHE A 233 6.54 13.55 -23.61
C PHE A 233 7.41 14.70 -23.09
N GLY A 234 8.08 14.51 -21.95
CA GLY A 234 8.89 15.52 -21.28
C GLY A 234 8.05 16.64 -20.68
N ILE A 235 7.96 16.71 -19.36
CA ILE A 235 7.38 17.88 -18.66
C ILE A 235 8.43 18.99 -18.57
N LEU A 236 8.09 20.19 -19.06
CA LEU A 236 8.92 21.39 -18.93
C LEU A 236 8.60 22.16 -17.65
N GLU A 237 7.31 22.40 -17.41
CA GLU A 237 6.78 23.04 -16.21
C GLU A 237 5.33 22.60 -15.98
N GLY A 238 4.87 22.61 -14.74
CA GLY A 238 3.49 22.28 -14.41
C GLY A 238 3.05 22.84 -13.06
N LEU A 239 1.76 23.13 -12.98
CA LEU A 239 1.09 23.60 -11.80
C LEU A 239 -0.01 22.61 -11.43
N MET A 240 -0.03 22.19 -10.17
CA MET A 240 -1.02 21.26 -9.66
C MET A 240 -1.99 21.96 -8.72
N THR A 241 -3.27 21.66 -8.87
CA THR A 241 -4.28 21.95 -7.86
C THR A 241 -4.82 20.62 -7.35
N THR A 242 -4.89 20.43 -6.03
CA THR A 242 -5.65 19.32 -5.47
C THR A 242 -6.92 19.81 -4.80
N VAL A 243 -8.08 19.35 -5.28
CA VAL A 243 -9.35 19.51 -4.58
C VAL A 243 -9.44 18.32 -3.63
N HIS A 244 -9.21 18.60 -2.37
CA HIS A 244 -8.92 17.60 -1.36
C HIS A 244 -10.00 17.58 -0.31
N SER A 245 -10.44 16.39 0.12
CA SER A 245 -11.31 16.22 1.29
C SER A 245 -10.72 16.93 2.50
N TYR A 246 -11.57 17.44 3.39
CA TYR A 246 -11.07 17.89 4.69
C TYR A 246 -10.57 16.68 5.50
N THR A 247 -9.73 16.94 6.50
CA THR A 247 -9.05 15.91 7.28
C THR A 247 -9.21 16.18 8.78
N ALA A 248 -8.68 15.30 9.62
CA ALA A 248 -8.75 15.44 11.08
C ALA A 248 -8.10 16.72 11.64
N THR A 249 -7.28 17.43 10.84
CA THR A 249 -6.67 18.70 11.28
C THR A 249 -7.62 19.90 11.18
N GLN A 250 -8.65 19.83 10.33
CA GLN A 250 -9.65 20.88 10.18
C GLN A 250 -10.69 20.85 11.31
N LYS A 251 -11.48 21.92 11.44
CA LYS A 251 -12.45 22.09 12.53
C LYS A 251 -13.89 21.90 12.06
N THR A 252 -14.75 21.41 12.95
CA THR A 252 -16.18 21.30 12.68
C THR A 252 -16.82 22.68 12.54
N VAL A 253 -16.45 23.60 13.43
CA VAL A 253 -16.85 25.02 13.43
C VAL A 253 -15.61 25.93 13.44
N ASP A 254 -15.80 27.22 13.19
CA ASP A 254 -14.71 28.20 13.22
C ASP A 254 -13.97 28.18 14.58
N GLY A 255 -12.64 28.00 14.55
CA GLY A 255 -11.82 27.86 15.74
C GLY A 255 -10.32 27.98 15.48
N PRO A 256 -9.49 27.91 16.53
CA PRO A 256 -8.05 28.11 16.41
C PRO A 256 -7.38 26.94 15.65
N SER A 257 -6.47 27.29 14.73
CA SER A 257 -5.63 26.34 13.99
C SER A 257 -4.16 26.60 14.27
N LYS A 258 -3.43 25.53 14.60
CA LYS A 258 -1.97 25.57 14.83
C LYS A 258 -1.17 25.70 13.53
N LYS A 259 -1.77 25.34 12.40
CA LYS A 259 -1.08 25.22 11.11
C LYS A 259 -1.21 26.47 10.25
N ALA A 260 -2.45 26.93 10.05
CA ALA A 260 -2.78 28.09 9.23
C ALA A 260 -4.16 28.62 9.60
N TRP A 261 -4.35 29.95 9.57
CA TRP A 261 -5.62 30.57 9.95
C TRP A 261 -6.83 30.03 9.17
N ARG A 262 -6.66 29.80 7.87
CA ARG A 262 -7.73 29.28 7.00
C ARG A 262 -8.18 27.87 7.39
N ASP A 263 -7.27 27.03 7.90
CA ASP A 263 -7.59 25.67 8.37
C ASP A 263 -8.45 25.66 9.65
N GLY A 264 -8.59 26.81 10.31
CA GLY A 264 -9.47 27.00 11.46
C GLY A 264 -10.93 27.23 11.12
N ARG A 265 -11.26 27.47 9.84
CA ARG A 265 -12.65 27.66 9.40
C ARG A 265 -13.42 26.34 9.38
N GLY A 266 -14.73 26.40 9.60
CA GLY A 266 -15.62 25.24 9.62
C GLY A 266 -15.55 24.43 8.32
N ALA A 267 -15.07 23.19 8.40
CA ALA A 267 -14.72 22.35 7.26
C ALA A 267 -15.91 21.98 6.37
N HIS A 268 -17.10 21.84 6.97
CA HIS A 268 -18.31 21.40 6.28
C HIS A 268 -18.99 22.52 5.47
N GLN A 269 -18.56 23.78 5.63
CA GLN A 269 -19.22 24.95 5.03
C GLN A 269 -18.33 25.70 4.04
N ASN A 270 -17.04 25.38 3.96
CA ASN A 270 -16.05 26.20 3.25
C ASN A 270 -15.28 25.42 2.20
N ILE A 271 -14.92 26.12 1.12
CA ILE A 271 -13.80 25.76 0.26
C ILE A 271 -12.58 26.50 0.83
N ILE A 272 -11.60 25.77 1.36
CA ILE A 272 -10.49 26.34 2.13
C ILE A 272 -9.19 26.23 1.32
N PRO A 273 -8.64 27.34 0.78
CA PRO A 273 -7.36 27.29 0.10
C PRO A 273 -6.23 27.00 1.10
N ALA A 274 -5.37 26.05 0.75
CA ALA A 274 -4.24 25.60 1.56
C ALA A 274 -2.97 25.49 0.71
N SER A 275 -1.83 25.81 1.31
CA SER A 275 -0.52 25.51 0.71
C SER A 275 -0.23 24.01 0.82
N THR A 276 0.47 23.47 -0.18
CA THR A 276 0.92 22.07 -0.18
C THR A 276 2.31 21.95 -0.75
N GLY A 277 3.16 21.15 -0.09
CA GLY A 277 4.46 20.76 -0.62
C GLY A 277 4.40 19.56 -1.56
N ALA A 278 3.23 18.97 -1.80
CA ALA A 278 3.10 17.67 -2.46
C ALA A 278 3.63 17.66 -3.90
N ALA A 279 3.38 18.70 -4.70
CA ALA A 279 3.95 18.83 -6.04
C ALA A 279 5.47 19.04 -6.02
N LYS A 280 5.97 19.84 -5.08
CA LYS A 280 7.42 20.02 -4.90
C LYS A 280 8.10 18.72 -4.49
N ALA A 281 7.42 17.88 -3.70
CA ALA A 281 7.90 16.57 -3.29
C ALA A 281 8.01 15.56 -4.45
N VAL A 282 7.27 15.76 -5.56
CA VAL A 282 7.49 14.97 -6.79
C VAL A 282 8.90 15.14 -7.30
N GLY A 283 9.48 16.35 -7.21
CA GLY A 283 10.89 16.59 -7.56
C GLY A 283 11.91 15.92 -6.62
N LYS A 284 11.49 15.40 -5.46
CA LYS A 284 12.34 14.57 -4.59
C LYS A 284 12.35 13.10 -5.03
N VAL A 285 11.21 12.58 -5.49
CA VAL A 285 11.05 11.17 -5.93
C VAL A 285 11.28 10.98 -7.43
N ILE A 286 11.25 12.06 -8.21
CA ILE A 286 11.61 12.10 -9.62
C ILE A 286 12.55 13.30 -9.81
N PRO A 287 13.87 13.11 -9.63
CA PRO A 287 14.84 14.22 -9.64
C PRO A 287 14.79 15.09 -10.90
N ASP A 288 14.47 14.52 -12.06
CA ASP A 288 14.34 15.24 -13.34
C ASP A 288 13.19 16.26 -13.37
N LEU A 289 12.25 16.17 -12.42
CA LEU A 289 11.15 17.10 -12.22
C LEU A 289 11.41 18.12 -11.12
N LYS A 290 12.60 18.13 -10.50
CA LYS A 290 12.98 19.11 -9.48
C LYS A 290 12.88 20.54 -10.04
N GLY A 291 12.09 21.37 -9.37
CA GLY A 291 11.85 22.76 -9.74
C GLY A 291 10.84 22.96 -10.88
N LYS A 292 10.33 21.89 -11.51
CA LYS A 292 9.37 21.97 -12.62
C LYS A 292 7.92 21.91 -12.17
N LEU A 293 7.65 21.32 -11.00
CA LEU A 293 6.30 21.15 -10.46
C LEU A 293 6.13 21.87 -9.13
N THR A 294 5.06 22.63 -9.03
CA THR A 294 4.56 23.21 -7.77
C THR A 294 3.04 23.22 -7.78
N GLY A 295 2.39 23.59 -6.67
CA GLY A 295 0.94 23.53 -6.62
C GLY A 295 0.32 24.06 -5.34
N MET A 296 -1.00 23.96 -5.29
CA MET A 296 -1.84 24.39 -4.19
C MET A 296 -2.98 23.41 -3.95
N ALA A 297 -3.73 23.59 -2.87
CA ALA A 297 -4.85 22.74 -2.51
C ALA A 297 -6.09 23.56 -2.16
N PHE A 298 -7.26 23.02 -2.42
CA PHE A 298 -8.53 23.48 -1.87
C PHE A 298 -9.14 22.36 -1.05
N ARG A 299 -9.35 22.60 0.25
CA ARG A 299 -10.10 21.66 1.09
C ARG A 299 -11.58 21.86 0.86
N VAL A 300 -12.32 20.78 0.59
CA VAL A 300 -13.76 20.83 0.30
C VAL A 300 -14.56 19.96 1.29
N PRO A 301 -15.88 20.21 1.46
CA PRO A 301 -16.78 19.49 2.36
C PRO A 301 -17.06 18.02 2.00
N THR A 302 -16.04 17.26 1.61
CA THR A 302 -16.14 15.81 1.38
C THR A 302 -15.38 15.06 2.48
N PRO A 303 -15.89 13.90 2.95
CA PRO A 303 -15.29 13.17 4.07
C PRO A 303 -14.05 12.35 3.67
N ASP A 304 -13.93 11.99 2.39
CA ASP A 304 -12.79 11.29 1.78
C ASP A 304 -12.85 11.45 0.26
N VAL A 305 -11.88 10.88 -0.45
CA VAL A 305 -11.63 10.99 -1.90
C VAL A 305 -11.26 12.41 -2.34
N SER A 306 -10.11 12.50 -2.98
CA SER A 306 -9.54 13.76 -3.45
C SER A 306 -9.13 13.64 -4.91
N VAL A 307 -9.03 14.79 -5.57
CA VAL A 307 -8.67 14.87 -6.97
C VAL A 307 -7.47 15.80 -7.16
N VAL A 308 -6.61 15.42 -8.09
CA VAL A 308 -5.47 16.19 -8.58
C VAL A 308 -5.80 16.67 -9.98
N ASP A 309 -5.67 17.97 -10.20
CA ASP A 309 -5.66 18.60 -11.51
C ASP A 309 -4.21 19.03 -11.81
N LEU A 310 -3.64 18.45 -12.85
CA LEU A 310 -2.30 18.81 -13.34
C LEU A 310 -2.44 19.53 -14.68
N THR A 311 -2.12 20.82 -14.67
CA THR A 311 -1.85 21.58 -15.90
C THR A 311 -0.35 21.59 -16.13
N CYS A 312 0.11 21.05 -17.25
CA CYS A 312 1.53 21.03 -17.57
C CYS A 312 1.82 21.36 -19.04
N ARG A 313 3.02 21.90 -19.28
CA ARG A 313 3.55 22.15 -20.62
C ARG A 313 4.55 21.06 -20.97
N LEU A 314 4.30 20.40 -22.10
CA LEU A 314 5.13 19.31 -22.60
C LEU A 314 6.22 19.83 -23.54
N ALA A 315 7.35 19.12 -23.60
CA ALA A 315 8.43 19.38 -24.52
C ALA A 315 8.07 18.93 -25.94
N GLN A 316 7.32 17.83 -26.05
CA GLN A 316 6.82 17.29 -27.30
C GLN A 316 5.36 17.70 -27.51
N ALA A 317 5.05 18.26 -28.69
CA ALA A 317 3.67 18.51 -29.09
C ALA A 317 2.93 17.17 -29.18
N THR A 318 1.89 17.00 -28.36
CA THR A 318 1.27 15.69 -28.14
C THR A 318 -0.25 15.83 -28.18
N PRO A 319 -0.97 15.07 -29.01
CA PRO A 319 -2.43 15.06 -28.98
C PRO A 319 -2.93 14.38 -27.70
N TYR A 320 -4.09 14.78 -27.20
CA TYR A 320 -4.68 14.23 -25.98
C TYR A 320 -4.82 12.70 -26.02
N SER A 321 -5.19 12.14 -27.17
CA SER A 321 -5.29 10.69 -27.36
C SER A 321 -3.99 9.94 -27.03
N ALA A 322 -2.83 10.46 -27.45
CA ALA A 322 -1.54 9.84 -27.15
C ALA A 322 -1.21 9.88 -25.64
N ILE A 323 -1.62 10.94 -24.94
CA ILE A 323 -1.49 11.02 -23.47
C ILE A 323 -2.35 9.95 -22.80
N LYS A 324 -3.61 9.79 -23.24
CA LYS A 324 -4.51 8.74 -22.76
C LYS A 324 -3.91 7.35 -22.96
N ASP A 325 -3.40 7.08 -24.17
CA ASP A 325 -2.80 5.78 -24.51
C ASP A 325 -1.57 5.47 -23.67
N ALA A 326 -0.71 6.47 -23.42
CA ALA A 326 0.44 6.32 -22.54
C ALA A 326 0.04 5.96 -21.10
N ILE A 327 -0.97 6.65 -20.55
CA ILE A 327 -1.50 6.38 -19.21
C ILE A 327 -2.14 4.99 -19.16
N LYS A 328 -2.97 4.65 -20.15
CA LYS A 328 -3.64 3.34 -20.26
C LYS A 328 -2.64 2.19 -20.37
N ALA A 329 -1.57 2.37 -21.14
CA ALA A 329 -0.49 1.40 -21.27
C ALA A 329 0.29 1.23 -19.96
N ALA A 330 0.62 2.35 -19.27
CA ALA A 330 1.29 2.29 -17.98
C ALA A 330 0.44 1.59 -16.92
N ALA A 331 -0.85 1.94 -16.83
CA ALA A 331 -1.82 1.36 -15.91
C ALA A 331 -2.04 -0.15 -16.09
N LYS A 332 -1.95 -0.65 -17.33
CA LYS A 332 -2.02 -2.10 -17.63
C LYS A 332 -0.67 -2.83 -17.53
N GLY A 333 0.43 -2.09 -17.46
CA GLY A 333 1.78 -2.63 -17.48
C GLY A 333 2.54 -2.31 -16.19
N PRO A 334 3.62 -1.51 -16.25
CA PRO A 334 4.53 -1.32 -15.12
C PRO A 334 3.92 -0.64 -13.89
N MET A 335 2.77 0.03 -14.04
CA MET A 335 2.07 0.72 -12.95
C MET A 335 0.78 0.01 -12.52
N ALA A 336 0.56 -1.23 -12.95
CA ALA A 336 -0.62 -2.00 -12.56
C ALA A 336 -0.74 -2.13 -11.03
N GLY A 337 -1.93 -1.84 -10.50
CA GLY A 337 -2.19 -1.80 -9.05
C GLY A 337 -1.78 -0.51 -8.35
N ILE A 338 -1.12 0.42 -9.05
CA ILE A 338 -0.73 1.74 -8.54
C ILE A 338 -1.49 2.83 -9.29
N LEU A 339 -1.38 2.82 -10.62
CA LEU A 339 -2.10 3.69 -11.55
C LEU A 339 -3.16 2.87 -12.28
N ALA A 340 -4.39 3.34 -12.26
CA ALA A 340 -5.51 2.83 -13.02
C ALA A 340 -5.98 3.89 -14.03
N TYR A 341 -6.76 3.47 -15.02
CA TYR A 341 -7.26 4.32 -16.09
C TYR A 341 -8.73 3.98 -16.36
N THR A 342 -9.58 5.00 -16.46
CA THR A 342 -11.00 4.85 -16.81
C THR A 342 -11.45 5.92 -17.82
N GLU A 343 -12.42 5.54 -18.66
CA GLU A 343 -13.16 6.42 -19.57
C GLU A 343 -14.64 6.53 -19.17
N ASP A 344 -15.04 5.93 -18.06
CA ASP A 344 -16.42 5.92 -17.55
C ASP A 344 -16.82 7.29 -16.97
N GLU A 345 -18.09 7.66 -17.12
CA GLU A 345 -18.68 8.91 -16.62
C GLU A 345 -19.06 8.82 -15.14
N ASP A 346 -18.08 8.68 -14.26
CA ASP A 346 -18.43 8.53 -12.84
C ASP A 346 -18.69 9.90 -12.12
N SER A 347 -19.59 9.93 -11.11
CA SER A 347 -19.95 11.09 -10.23
C SER A 347 -19.40 11.01 -8.79
N GLN A 348 -19.35 12.10 -7.99
CA GLN A 348 -18.67 12.13 -6.64
C GLN A 348 -18.95 10.95 -5.72
N GLU A 349 -20.17 10.45 -5.75
CA GLU A 349 -20.68 9.38 -4.90
C GLU A 349 -20.45 7.95 -5.43
N GLU A 350 -20.37 7.73 -6.75
CA GLU A 350 -20.05 6.41 -7.33
C GLU A 350 -18.60 6.34 -7.87
N MET A 351 -18.04 7.45 -8.35
CA MET A 351 -16.62 7.80 -8.54
C MET A 351 -16.46 9.25 -9.07
N SER A 352 -15.77 10.16 -8.40
CA SER A 352 -16.02 11.60 -8.53
C SER A 352 -15.76 12.50 -9.76
N VAL A 353 -16.80 12.85 -10.54
CA VAL A 353 -17.00 14.01 -11.48
C VAL A 353 -16.64 13.76 -12.95
N GLY A 354 -17.53 14.18 -13.87
CA GLY A 354 -17.55 13.86 -15.30
C GLY A 354 -16.56 14.59 -16.24
N ALA A 355 -16.60 14.13 -17.50
CA ALA A 355 -16.00 14.65 -18.73
C ALA A 355 -14.49 14.98 -18.72
N ALA A 356 -13.65 14.01 -18.40
CA ALA A 356 -12.29 13.83 -18.94
C ALA A 356 -11.78 12.44 -18.51
N SER A 357 -10.93 11.79 -19.31
CA SER A 357 -10.35 10.48 -18.96
C SER A 357 -9.59 10.56 -17.64
N LYS A 358 -9.93 9.69 -16.68
CA LYS A 358 -9.43 9.76 -15.30
C LYS A 358 -8.34 8.73 -15.11
N ALA A 359 -7.20 9.17 -14.58
CA ALA A 359 -6.29 8.23 -13.96
C ALA A 359 -6.70 8.07 -12.49
N VAL A 360 -6.62 6.86 -11.95
CA VAL A 360 -6.93 6.60 -10.55
C VAL A 360 -5.69 6.08 -9.85
N CYS A 361 -5.26 6.74 -8.78
CA CYS A 361 -4.18 6.21 -7.96
C CYS A 361 -4.76 5.48 -6.75
N SER A 362 -4.45 4.20 -6.58
CA SER A 362 -4.83 3.44 -5.39
C SER A 362 -3.71 3.48 -4.36
N LEU A 363 -3.99 4.04 -3.19
CA LEU A 363 -3.10 3.89 -2.04
C LEU A 363 -3.44 2.59 -1.32
N TYR A 364 -2.91 1.48 -1.80
CA TYR A 364 -2.67 0.36 -0.90
C TYR A 364 -1.33 0.60 -0.21
N PRO A 365 -1.25 0.52 1.14
CA PRO A 365 0.03 0.25 1.77
C PRO A 365 0.40 -1.17 1.33
N LEU A 366 1.10 -1.29 0.21
CA LEU A 366 1.85 -2.48 -0.11
C LEU A 366 3.07 -2.42 0.78
N ALA A 367 2.94 -3.04 1.96
CA ALA A 367 4.08 -3.65 2.59
C ALA A 367 4.90 -4.38 1.52
N TRP A 368 6.21 -4.21 1.62
CA TRP A 368 7.29 -4.80 0.83
C TRP A 368 6.92 -5.94 -0.14
N PRO A 369 7.43 -5.94 -1.38
CA PRO A 369 7.23 -7.06 -2.31
C PRO A 369 7.74 -8.36 -1.67
N LEU A 370 6.82 -9.24 -1.25
CA LEU A 370 7.17 -10.57 -0.79
C LEU A 370 7.55 -11.43 -2.00
N PRO A 371 8.56 -12.31 -1.89
CA PRO A 371 8.79 -13.34 -2.89
C PRO A 371 7.57 -14.26 -3.00
N PRO A 372 7.30 -14.86 -4.18
CA PRO A 372 6.18 -15.76 -4.38
C PRO A 372 6.26 -16.92 -3.38
N LYS A 373 5.12 -17.29 -2.79
CA LYS A 373 5.01 -18.50 -1.95
C LYS A 373 5.42 -19.72 -2.78
N PRO A 374 6.26 -20.64 -2.26
CA PRO A 374 6.40 -21.94 -2.87
C PRO A 374 5.05 -22.68 -2.81
N PRO A 375 4.72 -23.51 -3.83
CA PRO A 375 3.48 -24.27 -3.83
C PRO A 375 3.43 -25.18 -2.59
N MET A 376 2.31 -25.15 -1.88
CA MET A 376 2.04 -26.12 -0.82
C MET A 376 2.01 -27.51 -1.43
N SER A 377 2.99 -28.34 -1.08
CA SER A 377 2.93 -29.78 -1.28
C SER A 377 1.88 -30.35 -0.33
N LEU A 378 0.76 -30.81 -0.88
CA LEU A 378 -0.18 -31.66 -0.18
C LEU A 378 0.53 -32.95 0.25
N PRO A 379 0.48 -33.38 1.53
CA PRO A 379 0.90 -34.71 1.89
C PRO A 379 -0.13 -35.72 1.36
N HIS A 380 0.25 -36.46 0.32
CA HIS A 380 -0.42 -37.70 -0.05
C HIS A 380 -0.02 -38.84 0.91
N THR A 381 -0.92 -39.82 1.00
CA THR A 381 -0.83 -41.16 1.60
C THR A 381 -1.11 -41.31 3.09
N LEU A 382 -2.39 -41.55 3.39
CA LEU A 382 -2.84 -42.43 4.47
C LEU A 382 -2.58 -43.88 4.05
N SER A 383 -1.79 -44.61 4.84
CA SER A 383 -1.67 -46.08 4.77
C SER A 383 -2.88 -46.72 5.48
N PRO A 384 -3.41 -47.86 5.00
CA PRO A 384 -4.51 -48.57 5.66
C PRO A 384 -3.98 -49.53 6.72
N GLU A 385 -4.59 -49.53 7.91
CA GLU A 385 -4.44 -50.62 8.88
C GLU A 385 -5.40 -51.79 8.59
N PRO A 386 -5.04 -53.04 8.96
CA PRO A 386 -5.73 -54.25 8.56
C PRO A 386 -6.93 -54.55 9.47
N GLY A 387 -7.88 -55.32 8.92
CA GLY A 387 -9.23 -55.44 9.44
C GLY A 387 -9.47 -56.45 10.55
N GLN A 388 -10.71 -56.41 11.05
CA GLN A 388 -11.44 -57.45 11.78
C GLN A 388 -12.93 -57.14 11.55
N SER A 389 -13.60 -57.88 10.66
CA SER A 389 -14.49 -59.02 10.97
C SER A 389 -15.78 -58.64 11.71
N GLY A 390 -16.92 -58.71 11.01
CA GLY A 390 -18.24 -58.81 11.65
C GLY A 390 -19.36 -58.06 10.92
N ALA A 391 -20.06 -58.76 10.04
CA ALA A 391 -21.45 -58.45 9.64
C ALA A 391 -22.30 -59.70 10.00
N PRO A 392 -23.65 -59.70 9.90
CA PRO A 392 -24.59 -58.61 9.63
C PRO A 392 -25.85 -58.62 10.55
N SER A 393 -26.69 -57.60 10.47
CA SER A 393 -28.14 -57.74 10.17
C SER A 393 -28.98 -56.53 10.60
N ASN A 394 -29.90 -56.14 9.69
CA ASN A 394 -31.23 -55.55 9.85
C ASN A 394 -31.42 -54.39 10.85
N THR A 395 -32.04 -53.27 10.50
CA THR A 395 -33.43 -53.16 10.00
C THR A 395 -33.72 -51.75 9.45
N VAL A 396 -34.79 -51.69 8.66
CA VAL A 396 -35.33 -50.58 7.87
C VAL A 396 -36.16 -49.58 8.70
N ARG A 397 -35.87 -48.27 8.58
CA ARG A 397 -36.74 -47.02 8.58
C ARG A 397 -37.87 -46.83 9.64
N PRO A 398 -38.58 -45.67 9.70
CA PRO A 398 -38.32 -44.31 9.18
C PRO A 398 -38.47 -43.18 10.25
N ARG A 399 -38.24 -41.97 9.75
CA ARG A 399 -38.68 -40.65 10.22
C ARG A 399 -40.03 -40.63 10.92
N ASP A 400 -40.11 -39.85 12.00
CA ASP A 400 -40.95 -38.65 12.11
C ASP A 400 -40.14 -37.53 12.79
#